data_AF-A0A1F3SRT9-F1
#
_entry.id   AF-A0A1F3SRT9-F1
#
_cell.length_a   1.000
_cell.length_b   1.000
_cell.length_c   1.000
_cell.angle_alpha   90.00
_cell.angle_beta   90.00
_cell.angle_gamma   90.00
#
_symmetry.space_group_name_H-M   'P 1'
#
loop_
_entity.id
_entity.type
_entity.pdbx_description
1 polymer ?
#
loop_
_entity_poly.entity_id
_entity_poly.type
_entity_poly.pdbx_seq_one_letter_code
_entity_poly.pdbx_strand_id
1 'polypeptide(L)'
;MSWQAIFKEMVMEIINEEISKKRKGRKAKNQKEGVVMRREQAKFFVDVSDEKESLDLIFCLLERANKKEHGRPITFKDVVLCGLAKLTDKDLERIQEASLTEMEKVNRALIEFNQKNSTTLSLGEFLVKRLGIN
;
A
#
# COMPACT_ATOMS: atom_id res chain seq x y z
N MET A 1 10.76 46.46 -15.92
CA MET A 1 10.41 45.17 -16.55
C MET A 1 8.98 44.83 -16.16
N SER A 2 8.15 44.41 -17.12
CA SER A 2 6.73 44.11 -16.88
C SER A 2 6.59 42.86 -16.01
N TRP A 3 5.65 42.88 -15.04
CA TRP A 3 5.27 41.72 -14.23
C TRP A 3 4.93 40.47 -15.07
N GLN A 4 4.49 40.66 -16.31
CA GLN A 4 4.21 39.58 -17.24
C GLN A 4 5.50 38.86 -17.73
N ALA A 5 6.62 39.57 -17.81
CA ALA A 5 7.90 38.98 -18.22
C ALA A 5 8.48 38.09 -17.11
N ILE A 6 8.45 38.59 -15.87
CA ILE A 6 8.91 37.86 -14.67
C ILE A 6 8.06 36.61 -14.45
N PHE A 7 6.75 36.72 -14.61
CA PHE A 7 5.84 35.57 -14.50
C PHE A 7 6.11 34.51 -15.59
N LYS A 8 6.43 34.94 -16.81
CA LYS A 8 6.73 34.02 -17.93
C LYS A 8 8.06 33.28 -17.73
N GLU A 9 9.09 33.95 -17.21
CA GLU A 9 10.37 33.32 -16.86
C GLU A 9 10.22 32.31 -15.73
N MET A 10 9.49 32.67 -14.67
CA MET A 10 9.22 31.78 -13.54
C MET A 10 8.43 30.52 -13.95
N VAL A 11 7.44 30.67 -14.84
CA VAL A 11 6.68 29.54 -15.40
C VAL A 11 7.56 28.65 -16.29
N MET A 12 8.47 29.23 -17.08
CA MET A 12 9.38 28.46 -17.92
C MET A 12 10.41 27.67 -17.10
N GLU A 13 10.92 28.20 -15.99
CA GLU A 13 11.80 27.47 -15.07
C GLU A 13 11.09 26.27 -14.43
N ILE A 14 9.84 26.44 -13.98
CA ILE A 14 9.04 25.36 -13.39
C ILE A 14 8.78 24.23 -14.40
N ILE A 15 8.45 24.58 -15.65
CA ILE A 15 8.22 23.58 -16.71
C ILE A 15 9.50 22.82 -17.03
N ASN A 16 10.65 23.50 -17.06
CA ASN A 16 11.93 22.85 -17.36
C ASN A 16 12.37 21.89 -16.23
N GLU A 17 12.04 22.23 -14.98
CA GLU A 17 12.25 21.36 -13.82
C GLU A 17 11.35 20.11 -13.84
N GLU A 18 10.11 20.21 -14.34
CA GLU A 18 9.22 19.06 -14.54
C GLU A 18 9.67 18.15 -15.69
N ILE A 19 10.21 18.73 -16.78
CA ILE A 19 10.71 17.96 -17.93
C ILE A 19 11.99 17.18 -17.56
N SER A 20 12.86 17.75 -16.72
CA SER A 20 14.07 17.05 -16.26
C SER A 20 13.78 15.84 -15.36
N LYS A 21 12.65 15.84 -14.62
CA LYS A 21 12.18 14.73 -13.77
C LYS A 21 11.52 13.57 -14.55
N LYS A 22 11.23 13.73 -15.85
CA LYS A 22 10.57 12.70 -16.68
C LYS A 22 11.49 11.68 -17.35
N ARG A 23 12.83 11.79 -17.22
CA ARG A 23 13.75 10.74 -17.70
C ARG A 23 13.81 9.56 -16.72
N LYS A 24 12.74 8.75 -16.69
CA LYS A 24 12.69 7.50 -15.93
C LYS A 24 13.53 6.43 -16.64
N GLY A 25 14.76 6.24 -16.16
CA GLY A 25 15.48 4.99 -16.38
C GLY A 25 14.76 3.81 -15.71
N ARG A 26 15.12 2.58 -16.10
CA ARG A 26 14.64 1.34 -15.44
C ARG A 26 15.01 1.40 -13.95
N LYS A 27 14.02 1.43 -13.06
CA LYS A 27 14.25 1.32 -11.61
C LYS A 27 14.84 -0.06 -11.30
N ALA A 28 15.93 -0.08 -10.54
CA ALA A 28 16.54 -1.32 -10.04
C ALA A 28 15.59 -2.03 -9.06
N LYS A 29 15.57 -3.37 -9.13
CA LYS A 29 14.50 -4.24 -8.60
C LYS A 29 14.29 -4.23 -7.08
N ASN A 30 15.12 -3.58 -6.26
CA ASN A 30 15.12 -3.76 -4.80
C ASN A 30 15.32 -2.47 -3.96
N GLN A 31 14.78 -1.33 -4.36
CA GLN A 31 14.72 -0.17 -3.43
C GLN A 31 13.36 -0.13 -2.74
N LYS A 32 13.31 -0.54 -1.46
CA LYS A 32 12.21 -0.17 -0.54
C LYS A 32 12.35 1.33 -0.24
N GLU A 33 11.90 2.18 -1.16
CA GLU A 33 11.68 3.60 -0.88
C GLU A 33 10.64 3.67 0.25
N GLY A 34 10.97 4.32 1.38
CA GLY A 34 9.98 4.57 2.44
C GLY A 34 8.73 5.22 1.84
N VAL A 35 7.54 4.74 2.20
CA VAL A 35 6.29 5.24 1.63
C VAL A 35 6.09 6.70 2.05
N VAL A 36 6.54 7.65 1.24
CA VAL A 36 6.31 9.08 1.46
C VAL A 36 4.86 9.36 1.12
N MET A 37 4.02 9.48 2.13
CA MET A 37 2.60 9.82 1.98
C MET A 37 2.48 11.25 1.47
N ARG A 38 2.07 11.40 0.20
CA ARG A 38 1.77 12.70 -0.39
C ARG A 38 0.39 13.13 0.08
N ARG A 39 0.32 13.99 1.09
CA ARG A 39 -0.95 14.49 1.64
C ARG A 39 -1.83 15.24 0.62
N GLU A 40 -1.24 15.65 -0.51
CA GLU A 40 -1.94 16.30 -1.63
C GLU A 40 -2.65 15.30 -2.58
N GLN A 41 -2.41 13.99 -2.41
CA GLN A 41 -3.05 12.97 -3.24
C GLN A 41 -4.55 12.88 -2.94
N ALA A 42 -5.37 13.37 -3.88
CA ALA A 42 -6.82 13.35 -3.78
C ALA A 42 -7.50 12.16 -4.50
N LYS A 43 -6.74 11.39 -5.28
CA LYS A 43 -7.28 10.29 -6.11
C LYS A 43 -6.60 8.98 -5.78
N PHE A 44 -7.42 7.97 -5.51
CA PHE A 44 -7.02 6.58 -5.29
C PHE A 44 -7.71 5.72 -6.34
N PHE A 45 -6.93 4.85 -6.98
CA PHE A 45 -7.42 3.85 -7.92
C PHE A 45 -7.14 2.49 -7.31
N VAL A 46 -8.15 1.61 -7.32
CA VAL A 46 -8.02 0.23 -6.89
C VAL A 46 -8.26 -0.61 -8.14
N ASP A 47 -7.24 -1.36 -8.55
CA ASP A 47 -7.35 -2.32 -9.63
C ASP A 47 -7.56 -3.72 -9.01
N VAL A 48 -8.65 -4.36 -9.39
CA VAL A 48 -9.04 -5.70 -8.93
C VAL A 48 -9.23 -6.65 -10.10
N SER A 49 -8.69 -6.30 -11.28
CA SER A 49 -8.90 -7.06 -12.53
C SER A 49 -8.38 -8.50 -12.44
N ASP A 50 -7.30 -8.71 -11.68
CA ASP A 50 -6.68 -10.04 -11.50
C ASP A 50 -7.28 -10.82 -10.30
N GLU A 51 -8.09 -10.16 -9.47
CA GLU A 51 -8.64 -10.71 -8.22
C GLU A 51 -10.14 -11.03 -8.37
N LYS A 52 -10.46 -12.15 -9.02
CA LYS A 52 -11.85 -12.54 -9.31
C LYS A 52 -12.73 -12.65 -8.07
N GLU A 53 -12.19 -13.17 -6.96
CA GLU A 53 -12.93 -13.31 -5.70
C GLU A 53 -13.25 -11.95 -5.08
N SER A 54 -12.27 -11.04 -5.06
CA SER A 54 -12.45 -9.66 -4.60
C SER A 54 -13.47 -8.91 -5.47
N LEU A 55 -13.41 -9.10 -6.79
CA LEU A 55 -14.33 -8.49 -7.74
C LEU A 55 -15.78 -8.98 -7.53
N ASP A 56 -15.98 -10.29 -7.37
CA ASP A 56 -17.30 -10.88 -7.10
C ASP A 56 -17.89 -10.36 -5.79
N LEU A 57 -17.07 -10.28 -4.74
CA LEU A 57 -17.47 -9.72 -3.45
C LEU A 57 -17.92 -8.25 -3.59
N ILE A 58 -17.18 -7.44 -4.37
CA ILE A 58 -17.54 -6.04 -4.63
C ILE A 58 -18.90 -5.96 -5.31
N PHE A 59 -19.15 -6.75 -6.36
CA PHE A 59 -20.44 -6.76 -7.05
C PHE A 59 -21.58 -7.22 -6.14
N CYS A 60 -21.40 -8.31 -5.40
CA CYS A 60 -22.37 -8.79 -4.42
C CYS A 60 -22.76 -7.72 -3.38
N LEU A 61 -21.77 -6.99 -2.86
CA LEU A 61 -22.02 -5.92 -1.89
C LEU A 61 -22.76 -4.74 -2.52
N LEU A 62 -22.40 -4.34 -3.73
CA LEU A 62 -23.05 -3.24 -4.44
C LEU A 62 -24.50 -3.57 -4.80
N GLU A 63 -24.78 -4.78 -5.28
CA GLU A 63 -26.15 -5.22 -5.54
C GLU A 63 -26.99 -5.18 -4.27
N ARG A 64 -26.48 -5.74 -3.17
CA ARG A 64 -27.17 -5.75 -1.87
C ARG A 64 -27.42 -4.34 -1.35
N ALA A 65 -26.42 -3.46 -1.44
CA ALA A 65 -26.53 -2.09 -0.97
C ALA A 65 -27.54 -1.28 -1.81
N ASN A 66 -27.68 -1.59 -3.10
CA ASN A 66 -28.61 -0.92 -4.00
C ASN A 66 -30.02 -1.53 -4.03
N LYS A 67 -30.31 -2.59 -3.27
CA LYS A 67 -31.68 -3.08 -3.04
C LYS A 67 -32.43 -2.14 -2.10
N LYS A 68 -32.79 -0.96 -2.60
CA LYS A 68 -33.52 0.10 -1.88
C LYS A 68 -34.47 0.83 -2.82
N GLU A 69 -35.52 1.43 -2.27
CA GLU A 69 -36.56 2.10 -3.05
C GLU A 69 -36.24 3.56 -3.38
N HIS A 70 -35.35 4.20 -2.61
CA HIS A 70 -35.10 5.65 -2.70
C HIS A 70 -33.62 6.03 -2.59
N GLY A 71 -33.31 7.24 -3.08
CA GLY A 71 -31.98 7.87 -3.02
C GLY A 71 -31.08 7.53 -4.21
N ARG A 72 -29.92 8.19 -4.29
CA ARG A 72 -28.94 7.95 -5.37
C ARG A 72 -28.39 6.51 -5.34
N PRO A 73 -27.98 5.94 -6.48
CA PRO A 73 -27.25 4.67 -6.51
C PRO A 73 -26.01 4.73 -5.61
N ILE A 74 -25.82 3.67 -4.83
CA ILE A 74 -24.63 3.45 -4.02
C ILE A 74 -23.51 2.98 -4.93
N THR A 75 -22.41 3.71 -4.89
CA THR A 75 -21.21 3.44 -5.69
C THR A 75 -20.16 2.71 -4.86
N PHE A 76 -19.14 2.17 -5.53
CA PHE A 76 -17.99 1.57 -4.84
C PHE A 76 -17.32 2.56 -3.88
N LYS A 77 -17.26 3.84 -4.24
CA LYS A 77 -16.74 4.90 -3.37
C LYS A 77 -17.50 4.97 -2.04
N ASP A 78 -18.82 4.90 -2.07
CA ASP A 78 -19.64 4.96 -0.85
C ASP A 78 -19.35 3.74 0.06
N VAL A 79 -19.22 2.55 -0.53
CA VAL A 79 -18.89 1.31 0.20
C VAL A 79 -17.50 1.40 0.84
N VAL A 80 -16.49 1.83 0.07
CA VAL A 80 -15.12 1.97 0.55
C VAL A 80 -15.04 2.98 1.69
N LEU A 81 -15.63 4.17 1.54
CA LEU A 81 -15.59 5.19 2.59
C LEU A 81 -16.28 4.71 3.88
N CYS A 82 -17.37 3.95 3.76
CA CYS A 82 -18.03 3.32 4.91
C CYS A 82 -17.14 2.27 5.58
N GLY A 83 -16.43 1.45 4.81
CA GLY A 83 -15.50 0.44 5.31
C GLY A 83 -14.28 1.05 5.99
N LEU A 84 -13.67 2.07 5.37
CA LEU A 84 -12.51 2.78 5.92
C LEU A 84 -12.78 3.38 7.30
N ALA A 85 -14.00 3.89 7.52
CA ALA A 85 -14.41 4.45 8.81
C ALA A 85 -14.50 3.40 9.94
N LYS A 86 -14.55 2.10 9.61
CA LYS A 86 -14.70 0.99 10.56
C LYS A 86 -13.43 0.18 10.76
N LEU A 87 -12.35 0.49 10.03
CA LEU A 87 -11.09 -0.22 10.19
C LEU A 87 -10.53 0.00 11.59
N THR A 88 -10.14 -1.10 12.23
CA THR A 88 -9.51 -1.08 13.56
C THR A 88 -8.00 -1.28 13.45
N ASP A 89 -7.26 -0.97 14.51
CA ASP A 89 -5.80 -1.23 14.57
C ASP A 89 -5.48 -2.71 14.30
N LYS A 90 -6.33 -3.62 14.77
CA LYS A 90 -6.20 -5.07 14.51
C LYS A 90 -6.36 -5.42 13.02
N ASP A 91 -7.19 -4.68 12.29
CA ASP A 91 -7.33 -4.87 10.85
C ASP A 91 -6.11 -4.31 10.11
N LEU A 92 -5.53 -3.20 10.59
CA LEU A 92 -4.26 -2.68 10.07
C LEU A 92 -3.11 -3.66 10.29
N GLU A 93 -3.02 -4.28 11.48
CA GLU A 93 -2.06 -5.36 11.75
C GLU A 93 -2.23 -6.53 10.79
N ARG A 94 -3.48 -6.92 10.50
CA ARG A 94 -3.77 -8.00 9.54
C ARG A 94 -3.33 -7.63 8.12
N ILE A 95 -3.53 -6.37 7.70
CA ILE A 95 -3.07 -5.88 6.40
C ILE A 95 -1.54 -5.91 6.33
N GLN A 96 -0.86 -5.48 7.40
CA GLN A 96 0.60 -5.54 7.49
C GLN A 96 1.10 -6.99 7.43
N GLU A 97 0.44 -7.91 8.14
CA GLU A 97 0.76 -9.34 8.11
C GLU A 97 0.60 -9.94 6.72
N ALA A 98 -0.52 -9.64 6.06
CA ALA A 98 -0.81 -10.13 4.71
C ALA A 98 0.20 -9.60 3.66
N SER A 99 0.83 -8.46 3.92
CA SER A 99 1.84 -7.89 3.04
C SER A 99 3.19 -8.61 3.09
N LEU A 100 3.44 -9.45 4.11
CA LEU A 100 4.71 -10.14 4.30
C LEU A 100 4.80 -11.39 3.43
N THR A 101 5.95 -11.57 2.78
CA THR A 101 6.32 -12.83 2.16
C THR A 101 6.60 -13.91 3.20
N GLU A 102 6.50 -15.19 2.82
CA GLU A 102 6.78 -16.31 3.73
C GLU A 102 8.18 -16.21 4.38
N MET A 103 9.21 -15.82 3.62
CA MET A 103 10.56 -15.61 4.17
C MET A 103 10.65 -14.42 5.13
N GLU A 104 9.90 -13.33 4.89
CA GLU A 104 9.85 -12.20 5.80
C GLU A 104 9.14 -12.57 7.12
N LYS A 105 8.10 -13.41 7.06
CA LYS A 105 7.45 -13.97 8.25
C LYS A 105 8.43 -14.81 9.07
N VAL A 106 9.22 -15.67 8.42
CA VAL A 106 10.25 -16.49 9.07
C VAL A 106 11.34 -15.61 9.71
N ASN A 107 11.83 -14.60 8.99
CA ASN A 107 12.82 -13.67 9.53
C ASN A 107 12.29 -12.88 10.72
N ARG A 108 11.04 -12.44 10.69
CA ARG A 108 10.41 -11.79 11.84
C ARG A 108 10.34 -12.73 13.04
N ALA A 109 9.91 -13.98 12.83
CA ALA A 109 9.87 -14.99 13.89
C ALA A 109 11.26 -15.27 14.49
N LEU A 110 12.31 -15.30 13.66
CA LEU A 110 13.70 -15.40 14.11
C LEU A 110 14.10 -14.21 15.00
N ILE A 111 13.81 -12.98 14.55
CA ILE A 111 14.14 -11.76 15.30
C ILE A 111 13.42 -11.74 16.65
N GLU A 112 12.12 -12.02 16.66
CA GLU A 112 11.33 -12.09 17.89
C GLU A 112 11.84 -13.18 18.84
N PHE A 113 12.20 -14.34 18.32
CA PHE A 113 12.75 -15.43 19.12
C PHE A 113 14.07 -15.02 19.77
N ASN A 114 14.97 -14.42 18.98
CA ASN A 114 16.26 -13.93 19.46
C ASN A 114 16.09 -12.85 20.54
N GLN A 115 15.14 -11.93 20.35
CA GLN A 115 14.82 -10.90 21.35
C GLN A 115 14.27 -11.52 22.65
N LYS A 116 13.29 -12.41 22.55
CA LYS A 116 12.61 -13.02 23.72
C LYS A 116 13.54 -13.93 24.52
N ASN A 117 14.46 -14.63 23.87
CA ASN A 117 15.37 -15.58 24.50
C ASN A 117 16.77 -15.02 24.74
N SER A 118 17.00 -13.75 24.41
CA SER A 118 18.33 -13.11 24.43
C SER A 118 19.40 -13.93 23.70
N THR A 119 19.02 -14.50 22.55
CA THR A 119 19.91 -15.29 21.69
C THR A 119 20.27 -14.53 20.42
N THR A 120 21.33 -14.96 19.74
CA THR A 120 21.76 -14.43 18.44
C THR A 120 21.86 -15.57 17.42
N LEU A 121 20.79 -16.37 17.31
CA LEU A 121 20.75 -17.47 16.35
C LEU A 121 20.75 -16.92 14.92
N SER A 122 21.50 -17.59 14.06
CA SER A 122 21.36 -17.48 12.61
C SER A 122 20.06 -18.16 12.15
N LEU A 123 19.62 -17.85 10.92
CA LEU A 123 18.41 -18.46 10.34
C LEU A 123 18.50 -20.00 10.32
N GLY A 124 19.66 -20.56 9.97
CA GLY A 124 19.86 -22.00 9.94
C GLY A 124 19.71 -22.65 11.31
N GLU A 125 20.35 -22.08 12.34
CA GLU A 125 20.28 -22.59 13.71
C GLU A 125 18.87 -22.47 14.30
N PHE A 126 18.17 -21.38 14.00
CA PHE A 126 16.78 -21.20 14.39
C PHE A 126 15.86 -22.23 13.72
N LEU A 127 16.05 -22.51 12.43
CA LEU A 127 15.26 -23.52 11.72
C LEU A 127 15.55 -24.93 12.25
N VAL A 128 16.81 -25.31 12.46
CA VAL A 128 17.19 -26.61 13.06
C VAL A 128 16.54 -26.77 14.43
N LYS A 129 16.63 -25.72 15.27
CA LYS A 129 16.02 -25.71 16.61
C LYS A 129 14.50 -25.78 16.58
N ARG A 130 13.86 -25.12 15.60
CA ARG A 130 12.39 -25.07 15.49
C ARG A 130 11.80 -26.34 14.88
N LEU A 131 12.53 -26.96 13.95
CA LEU A 131 12.13 -28.19 13.26
C LEU A 131 12.56 -29.46 14.02
N GLY A 132 13.33 -29.34 15.10
CA GLY A 132 13.75 -30.47 15.94
C GLY A 132 14.69 -31.43 15.22
N ILE A 133 15.50 -30.93 14.28
CA ILE A 133 16.45 -31.74 13.52
C ILE A 133 17.68 -31.96 14.39
N ASN A 134 17.98 -33.22 14.70
CA ASN A 134 19.18 -33.67 15.45
C ASN A 134 20.23 -34.23 14.50
#